data_AF-A0A1Q4YL85-F1
#
_entry.id   AF-A0A1Q4YL85-F1
#
_cell.length_a   1.000
_cell.length_b   1.000
_cell.length_c   1.000
_cell.angle_alpha   90.00
_cell.angle_beta   90.00
_cell.angle_gamma   90.00
#
_symmetry.space_group_name_H-M   'P 1'
#
loop_
_entity.id
_entity.type
_entity.pdbx_description
1 polymer ?
#
loop_
_entity_poly.entity_id
_entity_poly.type
_entity_poly.pdbx_seq_one_letter_code
_entity_poly.pdbx_strand_id
1 'polypeptide(L)'
;MLILNGGALPTLLKWRERHPAAPDHLGRLARPRHISRLRDTLEAGFKVGVDCEAFVGFDQAKFLAQLIRIEQALYGRVLRHSERIAPLGWEIPGDLPMLPLLPAWHENLLFVVVPDVPFDAEGTARLWAQWTPWMSHLPLALCVQDGAEKTGIPWGWPNLRCLFMAGSDDYKESVEMAAICREGKRRGLHIHAGRVNSRRRIDYLLGLDFVDSIDGTGFDQWRDTHLGWGLDRVSGMHAHQGVLL
;
A
#
# COMPACT_ATOMS: atom_id res chain seq x y z
N MET A 1 12.99 6.25 2.56
CA MET A 1 11.57 6.25 2.17
C MET A 1 11.43 5.81 0.70
N LEU A 2 10.49 4.92 0.39
CA LEU A 2 10.22 4.45 -0.99
C LEU A 2 9.21 5.35 -1.71
N ILE A 3 9.35 5.52 -3.02
CA ILE A 3 8.31 6.05 -3.91
C ILE A 3 7.68 4.88 -4.67
N LEU A 4 6.38 4.66 -4.48
CA LEU A 4 5.62 3.63 -5.17
C LEU A 4 5.02 4.20 -6.46
N ASN A 5 5.58 3.83 -7.62
CA ASN A 5 5.14 4.28 -8.94
C ASN A 5 4.07 3.34 -9.53
N GLY A 6 3.08 3.88 -10.25
CA GLY A 6 2.00 3.08 -10.85
C GLY A 6 2.35 2.37 -12.17
N GLY A 7 3.58 2.48 -12.64
CA GLY A 7 4.08 1.81 -13.84
C GLY A 7 4.25 0.30 -13.68
N ALA A 8 4.10 -0.43 -14.78
CA ALA A 8 4.43 -1.85 -14.85
C ALA A 8 5.95 -2.07 -14.89
N LEU A 9 6.40 -3.32 -14.77
CA LEU A 9 7.81 -3.71 -14.67
C LEU A 9 8.76 -3.00 -15.69
N PRO A 10 8.45 -2.87 -16.99
CA PRO A 10 9.35 -2.18 -17.92
C PRO A 10 9.63 -0.71 -17.55
N THR A 11 8.65 -0.01 -16.96
CA THR A 11 8.85 1.34 -16.45
C THR A 11 9.83 1.32 -15.27
N LEU A 12 9.65 0.40 -14.34
CA LEU A 12 10.47 0.32 -13.14
C LEU A 12 11.92 -0.04 -13.48
N LEU A 13 12.13 -0.98 -14.40
CA LEU A 13 13.47 -1.33 -14.91
C LEU A 13 14.16 -0.13 -15.57
N LYS A 14 13.44 0.58 -16.47
CA LYS A 14 13.92 1.81 -17.11
C LYS A 14 14.41 2.82 -16.07
N TRP A 15 13.67 3.02 -14.98
CA TRP A 15 14.07 3.97 -13.93
C TRP A 15 15.17 3.47 -13.02
N ARG A 16 15.16 2.16 -12.69
CA ARG A 16 16.23 1.51 -11.91
C ARG A 16 17.60 1.63 -12.59
N GLU A 17 17.62 1.57 -13.92
CA GLU A 17 18.85 1.74 -14.71
C GLU A 17 19.27 3.22 -14.85
N ARG A 18 18.30 4.14 -14.92
CA ARG A 18 18.56 5.56 -15.22
C ARG A 18 18.88 6.42 -14.02
N HIS A 19 18.51 5.99 -12.81
CA HIS A 19 18.57 6.84 -11.63
C HIS A 19 19.32 6.17 -10.47
N PRO A 20 20.40 6.78 -9.94
CA PRO A 20 21.23 6.17 -8.89
C PRO A 20 20.47 5.77 -7.63
N ALA A 21 19.50 6.58 -7.20
CA ALA A 21 18.67 6.27 -6.02
C ALA A 21 17.57 5.22 -6.26
N ALA A 22 17.23 4.88 -7.51
CA ALA A 22 16.08 4.02 -7.80
C ALA A 22 16.18 2.59 -7.23
N PRO A 23 17.34 1.91 -7.20
CA PRO A 23 17.44 0.58 -6.58
C PRO A 23 16.91 0.50 -5.15
N ASP A 24 17.11 1.55 -4.35
CA ASP A 24 16.74 1.57 -2.92
C ASP A 24 15.45 2.33 -2.64
N HIS A 25 15.05 3.23 -3.56
CA HIS A 25 13.95 4.17 -3.33
C HIS A 25 12.77 4.03 -4.29
N LEU A 26 12.83 3.14 -5.28
CA LEU A 26 11.73 2.91 -6.22
C LEU A 26 11.00 1.59 -5.93
N GLY A 27 9.69 1.69 -5.76
CA GLY A 27 8.77 0.54 -5.72
C GLY A 27 7.61 0.73 -6.68
N ARG A 28 6.62 -0.17 -6.58
CA ARG A 28 5.40 -0.14 -7.40
C ARG A 28 4.16 0.07 -6.54
N LEU A 29 3.23 0.89 -7.02
CA LEU A 29 1.85 0.91 -6.55
C LEU A 29 0.96 0.33 -7.65
N ALA A 30 0.65 -0.97 -7.57
CA ALA A 30 -0.25 -1.60 -8.54
C ALA A 30 -1.71 -1.21 -8.26
N ARG A 31 -2.49 -1.02 -9.33
CA ARG A 31 -3.89 -0.55 -9.27
C ARG A 31 -4.76 -1.35 -10.23
N PRO A 32 -6.11 -1.37 -10.14
CA PRO A 32 -6.94 -2.21 -11.01
C PRO A 32 -6.67 -2.01 -12.51
N ARG A 33 -6.40 -0.76 -12.92
CA ARG A 33 -6.03 -0.42 -14.30
C ARG A 33 -4.63 -0.89 -14.73
N HIS A 34 -3.68 -1.04 -13.81
CA HIS A 34 -2.27 -1.32 -14.09
C HIS A 34 -1.68 -2.42 -13.18
N ILE A 35 -2.38 -3.54 -13.00
CA ILE A 35 -1.90 -4.68 -12.18
C ILE A 35 -1.21 -5.79 -12.99
N SER A 36 -0.99 -5.59 -14.29
CA SER A 36 -0.27 -6.56 -15.13
C SER A 36 1.16 -6.82 -14.62
N ARG A 37 1.71 -8.00 -14.91
CA ARG A 37 3.11 -8.36 -14.57
C ARG A 37 3.42 -8.25 -13.06
N LEU A 38 2.42 -8.47 -12.19
CA LEU A 38 2.59 -8.36 -10.75
C LEU A 38 3.65 -9.36 -10.25
N ARG A 39 3.52 -10.63 -10.63
CA ARG A 39 4.49 -11.69 -10.29
C ARG A 39 5.91 -11.33 -10.74
N ASP A 40 6.06 -10.97 -12.02
CA ASP A 40 7.37 -10.57 -12.57
C ASP A 40 7.98 -9.35 -11.85
N THR A 41 7.14 -8.44 -11.34
CA THR A 41 7.60 -7.28 -10.57
C THR A 41 8.16 -7.69 -9.21
N LEU A 42 7.44 -8.60 -8.53
CA LEU A 42 7.85 -9.14 -7.23
C LEU A 42 9.16 -9.93 -7.36
N GLU A 43 9.25 -10.81 -8.37
CA GLU A 43 10.43 -11.63 -8.68
C GLU A 43 11.63 -10.79 -9.13
N ALA A 44 11.40 -9.63 -9.76
CA ALA A 44 12.45 -8.67 -10.10
C ALA A 44 12.98 -7.86 -8.91
N GLY A 45 12.50 -8.12 -7.69
CA GLY A 45 13.00 -7.52 -6.45
C GLY A 45 12.34 -6.21 -6.04
N PHE A 46 11.33 -5.71 -6.78
CA PHE A 46 10.68 -4.45 -6.43
C PHE A 46 9.68 -4.64 -5.29
N LYS A 47 9.70 -3.73 -4.31
CA LYS A 47 8.65 -3.65 -3.28
C LYS A 47 7.35 -3.13 -3.90
N VAL A 48 6.23 -3.78 -3.61
CA VAL A 48 4.93 -3.52 -4.23
C VAL A 48 3.85 -3.28 -3.17
N GLY A 49 3.18 -2.13 -3.25
CA GLY A 49 1.85 -1.93 -2.66
C GLY A 49 0.77 -2.11 -3.72
N VAL A 50 -0.43 -2.48 -3.31
CA VAL A 50 -1.60 -2.58 -4.20
C VAL A 50 -2.72 -1.69 -3.66
N ASP A 51 -3.18 -0.75 -4.47
CA ASP A 51 -4.25 0.20 -4.15
C ASP A 51 -5.52 -0.15 -4.94
N CYS A 52 -6.69 -0.02 -4.31
CA CYS A 52 -8.01 -0.28 -4.91
C CYS A 52 -8.61 0.94 -5.67
N GLU A 53 -7.94 2.10 -5.62
CA GLU A 53 -8.34 3.35 -6.29
C GLU A 53 -9.64 3.98 -5.78
N ALA A 54 -10.04 3.76 -4.52
CA ALA A 54 -11.28 4.29 -3.95
C ALA A 54 -11.43 5.83 -4.09
N PHE A 55 -10.32 6.57 -4.07
CA PHE A 55 -10.30 8.02 -4.25
C PHE A 55 -10.94 8.50 -5.56
N VAL A 56 -10.86 7.71 -6.64
CA VAL A 56 -11.47 8.04 -7.94
C VAL A 56 -12.83 7.37 -8.15
N GLY A 57 -13.40 6.83 -7.09
CA GLY A 57 -14.64 6.06 -7.09
C GLY A 57 -14.38 4.56 -7.01
N PHE A 58 -14.63 3.98 -5.83
CA PHE A 58 -14.51 2.54 -5.63
C PHE A 58 -15.44 1.78 -6.59
N ASP A 59 -14.85 0.89 -7.38
CA ASP A 59 -15.54 0.06 -8.36
C ASP A 59 -15.35 -1.41 -7.97
N GLN A 60 -16.42 -2.00 -7.45
CA GLN A 60 -16.39 -3.38 -6.94
C GLN A 60 -16.00 -4.40 -8.02
N ALA A 61 -16.44 -4.23 -9.27
CA ALA A 61 -16.13 -5.17 -10.34
C ALA A 61 -14.64 -5.13 -10.70
N LYS A 62 -14.06 -3.92 -10.79
CA LYS A 62 -12.62 -3.74 -10.99
C LYS A 62 -11.81 -4.26 -9.81
N PHE A 63 -12.29 -4.06 -8.59
CA PHE A 63 -11.63 -4.57 -7.39
C PHE A 63 -11.62 -6.11 -7.34
N LEU A 64 -12.74 -6.76 -7.66
CA LEU A 64 -12.78 -8.22 -7.75
C LEU A 64 -11.84 -8.76 -8.84
N ALA A 65 -11.80 -8.10 -10.01
CA ALA A 65 -10.84 -8.44 -11.06
C ALA A 65 -9.37 -8.22 -10.61
N GLN A 66 -9.12 -7.22 -9.76
CA GLN A 66 -7.82 -6.98 -9.14
C GLN A 66 -7.44 -8.14 -8.21
N LEU A 67 -8.33 -8.56 -7.31
CA LEU A 67 -8.09 -9.70 -6.40
C LEU A 67 -7.78 -10.99 -7.16
N ILE A 68 -8.54 -11.30 -8.22
CA ILE A 68 -8.28 -12.45 -9.09
C ILE A 68 -6.85 -12.41 -9.66
N ARG A 69 -6.39 -11.24 -10.12
CA ARG A 69 -5.04 -11.09 -10.67
C ARG A 69 -3.95 -11.19 -9.60
N ILE A 70 -4.21 -10.74 -8.37
CA ILE A 70 -3.31 -10.95 -7.23
C ILE A 70 -3.17 -12.44 -6.95
N GLU A 71 -4.29 -13.16 -6.85
CA GLU A 71 -4.28 -14.61 -6.59
C GLU A 71 -3.56 -15.38 -7.70
N GLN A 72 -3.82 -15.05 -8.97
CA GLN A 72 -3.10 -15.64 -10.09
C GLN A 72 -1.59 -15.37 -10.03
N ALA A 73 -1.19 -14.15 -9.63
CA ALA A 73 0.21 -13.79 -9.51
C ALA A 73 0.93 -14.51 -8.36
N LEU A 74 0.26 -14.67 -7.21
CA LEU A 74 0.85 -15.27 -6.01
C LEU A 74 0.77 -16.81 -6.01
N TYR A 75 -0.34 -17.37 -6.48
CA TYR A 75 -0.67 -18.78 -6.32
C TYR A 75 -0.83 -19.53 -7.65
N GLY A 76 -0.75 -18.84 -8.79
CA GLY A 76 -0.95 -19.44 -10.12
C GLY A 76 -2.39 -19.84 -10.42
N ARG A 77 -3.34 -19.53 -9.51
CA ARG A 77 -4.76 -19.88 -9.64
C ARG A 77 -5.63 -18.93 -8.83
N VAL A 78 -6.93 -18.95 -9.12
CA VAL A 78 -7.95 -18.29 -8.29
C VAL A 78 -8.28 -19.19 -7.09
N LEU A 79 -8.42 -18.58 -5.92
CA LEU A 79 -8.74 -19.29 -4.69
C LEU A 79 -10.25 -19.51 -4.55
N ARG A 80 -10.62 -20.60 -3.89
CA ARG A 80 -11.99 -20.83 -3.44
C ARG A 80 -12.29 -19.95 -2.23
N HIS A 81 -13.56 -19.67 -1.98
CA HIS A 81 -13.98 -18.88 -0.82
C HIS A 81 -13.45 -19.45 0.50
N SER A 82 -13.53 -20.78 0.69
CA SER A 82 -13.03 -21.45 1.89
C SER A 82 -11.52 -21.26 2.11
N GLU A 83 -10.72 -21.22 1.04
CA GLU A 83 -9.28 -20.96 1.11
C GLU A 83 -8.97 -19.51 1.50
N ARG A 84 -9.83 -18.56 1.10
CA ARG A 84 -9.67 -17.14 1.46
C ARG A 84 -9.92 -16.86 2.92
N ILE A 85 -10.82 -17.61 3.56
CA ILE A 85 -11.26 -17.40 4.96
C ILE A 85 -10.56 -18.35 5.95
N ALA A 86 -9.91 -19.41 5.48
CA ALA A 86 -9.18 -20.36 6.32
C ALA A 86 -8.21 -19.70 7.33
N PRO A 87 -7.47 -18.61 6.99
CA PRO A 87 -6.61 -17.92 7.94
C PRO A 87 -7.33 -17.32 9.16
N LEU A 88 -8.65 -17.10 9.10
CA LEU A 88 -9.41 -16.59 10.24
C LEU A 88 -9.74 -17.66 11.28
N GLY A 89 -9.49 -18.94 10.99
CA GLY A 89 -9.82 -20.04 11.89
C GLY A 89 -11.33 -20.20 12.13
N TRP A 90 -12.17 -19.64 11.25
CA TRP A 90 -13.62 -19.86 11.31
C TRP A 90 -13.94 -21.30 10.92
N GLU A 91 -14.51 -22.05 11.87
CA GLU A 91 -15.00 -23.39 11.61
C GLU A 91 -16.12 -23.32 10.57
N ILE A 92 -15.90 -23.96 9.42
CA ILE A 92 -16.96 -24.18 8.44
C ILE A 92 -17.70 -25.44 8.89
N PRO A 93 -19.01 -25.41 9.17
CA PRO A 93 -19.74 -26.61 9.56
C PRO A 93 -19.64 -27.70 8.49
N GLY A 94 -19.12 -28.88 8.86
CA GLY A 94 -19.00 -30.06 8.01
C GLY A 94 -17.60 -30.70 8.03
N ASP A 95 -17.53 -31.99 7.73
CA ASP A 95 -16.31 -32.80 7.64
C ASP A 95 -15.44 -32.43 6.42
N LEU A 96 -15.16 -31.15 6.22
CA LEU A 96 -14.23 -30.72 5.18
C LEU A 96 -12.81 -31.06 5.64
N PRO A 97 -12.00 -31.74 4.80
CA PRO A 97 -10.61 -32.01 5.14
C PRO A 97 -9.91 -30.68 5.43
N MET A 98 -9.04 -30.67 6.45
CA MET A 98 -8.17 -29.53 6.77
C MET A 98 -7.56 -28.99 5.47
N LEU A 99 -7.96 -27.78 5.08
CA LEU A 99 -7.44 -27.17 3.87
C LEU A 99 -5.93 -26.94 4.07
N PRO A 100 -5.09 -27.28 3.08
CA PRO A 100 -3.67 -26.98 3.18
C PRO A 100 -3.49 -25.46 3.33
N LEU A 101 -2.68 -25.06 4.31
CA LEU A 101 -2.33 -23.65 4.50
C LEU A 101 -1.73 -23.12 3.20
N LEU A 102 -2.22 -21.97 2.74
CA LEU A 102 -1.65 -21.28 1.59
C LEU A 102 -0.16 -20.96 1.88
N PRO A 103 0.70 -20.98 0.86
CA PRO A 103 2.07 -20.49 1.05
C PRO A 103 2.03 -19.02 1.49
N ALA A 104 3.04 -18.59 2.23
CA ALA A 104 3.19 -17.19 2.57
C ALA A 104 3.19 -16.31 1.31
N TRP A 105 2.62 -15.11 1.40
CA TRP A 105 2.70 -14.15 0.31
C TRP A 105 4.16 -13.77 0.04
N HIS A 106 4.43 -13.33 -1.18
CA HIS A 106 5.76 -12.89 -1.58
C HIS A 106 6.26 -11.75 -0.67
N GLU A 107 7.49 -11.82 -0.16
CA GLU A 107 8.04 -10.84 0.81
C GLU A 107 8.09 -9.39 0.29
N ASN A 108 8.19 -9.23 -1.03
CA ASN A 108 8.13 -7.94 -1.70
C ASN A 108 6.71 -7.36 -1.85
N LEU A 109 5.65 -8.11 -1.54
CA LEU A 109 4.30 -7.58 -1.45
C LEU A 109 4.10 -6.94 -0.08
N LEU A 110 4.20 -5.61 -0.03
CA LEU A 110 4.12 -4.84 1.20
C LEU A 110 2.70 -4.84 1.78
N PHE A 111 1.71 -4.58 0.94
CA PHE A 111 0.32 -4.48 1.33
C PHE A 111 -0.64 -4.51 0.14
N VAL A 112 -1.91 -4.79 0.43
CA VAL A 112 -3.09 -4.67 -0.42
C VAL A 112 -4.13 -3.85 0.34
N VAL A 113 -4.51 -2.70 -0.22
CA VAL A 113 -5.50 -1.79 0.37
C VAL A 113 -6.86 -2.47 0.40
N VAL A 114 -7.44 -2.54 1.61
CA VAL A 114 -8.84 -2.86 1.80
C VAL A 114 -9.67 -1.66 1.37
N PRO A 115 -10.79 -1.83 0.64
CA PRO A 115 -11.61 -0.72 0.19
C PRO A 115 -11.98 0.25 1.31
N ASP A 116 -11.96 1.53 0.99
CA ASP A 116 -12.18 2.63 1.93
C ASP A 116 -13.13 3.69 1.36
N VAL A 117 -13.57 4.60 2.23
CA VAL A 117 -14.35 5.78 1.84
C VAL A 117 -13.48 7.01 2.09
N PRO A 118 -13.04 7.72 1.04
CA PRO A 118 -12.22 8.92 1.19
C PRO A 118 -12.86 9.91 2.16
N PHE A 119 -12.07 10.38 3.13
CA PHE A 119 -12.45 11.36 4.15
C PHE A 119 -13.50 10.86 5.17
N ASP A 120 -13.81 9.56 5.20
CA ASP A 120 -14.80 8.99 6.11
C ASP A 120 -14.26 7.72 6.78
N ALA A 121 -13.81 7.86 8.03
CA ALA A 121 -13.36 6.72 8.84
C ALA A 121 -14.48 5.71 9.12
N GLU A 122 -15.73 6.14 9.28
CA GLU A 122 -16.86 5.25 9.62
C GLU A 122 -17.24 4.39 8.42
N GLY A 123 -17.33 5.00 7.23
CA GLY A 123 -17.49 4.30 5.96
C GLY A 123 -16.34 3.33 5.70
N THR A 124 -15.12 3.73 6.01
CA THR A 124 -13.93 2.88 5.87
C THR A 124 -13.95 1.69 6.84
N ALA A 125 -14.37 1.89 8.09
CA ALA A 125 -14.51 0.80 9.06
C ALA A 125 -15.60 -0.21 8.64
N ARG A 126 -16.71 0.26 8.05
CA ARG A 126 -17.73 -0.63 7.46
C ARG A 126 -17.18 -1.48 6.33
N LEU A 127 -16.46 -0.86 5.39
CA LEU A 127 -15.85 -1.58 4.27
C LEU A 127 -14.75 -2.54 4.75
N TRP A 128 -13.99 -2.18 5.79
CA TRP A 128 -13.04 -3.07 6.42
C TRP A 128 -13.73 -4.35 6.91
N ALA A 129 -14.78 -4.23 7.72
CA ALA A 129 -15.52 -5.38 8.23
C ALA A 129 -16.12 -6.24 7.11
N GLN A 130 -16.59 -5.62 6.03
CA GLN A 130 -17.18 -6.30 4.89
C GLN A 130 -16.16 -7.08 4.05
N TRP A 131 -15.00 -6.50 3.77
CA TRP A 131 -14.05 -7.02 2.78
C TRP A 131 -12.92 -7.87 3.35
N THR A 132 -12.51 -7.61 4.59
CA THR A 132 -11.38 -8.33 5.18
C THR A 132 -11.53 -9.86 5.26
N PRO A 133 -12.73 -10.46 5.43
CA PRO A 133 -12.87 -11.91 5.32
C PRO A 133 -12.44 -12.45 3.94
N TRP A 134 -12.74 -11.72 2.87
CA TRP A 134 -12.39 -12.10 1.50
C TRP A 134 -10.89 -11.92 1.19
N MET A 135 -10.18 -11.18 2.03
CA MET A 135 -8.78 -10.83 1.83
C MET A 135 -7.87 -11.39 2.94
N SER A 136 -8.37 -12.29 3.79
CA SER A 136 -7.61 -12.75 4.98
C SER A 136 -6.30 -13.49 4.67
N HIS A 137 -6.11 -13.87 3.40
CA HIS A 137 -4.91 -14.51 2.86
C HIS A 137 -3.88 -13.50 2.28
N LEU A 138 -4.09 -12.19 2.40
CA LEU A 138 -3.24 -11.13 1.83
C LEU A 138 -2.69 -10.20 2.92
N PRO A 139 -1.57 -9.49 2.72
CA PRO A 139 -1.11 -8.46 3.66
C PRO A 139 -2.00 -7.21 3.52
N LEU A 140 -2.78 -6.85 4.53
CA LEU A 140 -3.79 -5.79 4.43
C LEU A 140 -3.23 -4.41 4.78
N ALA A 141 -3.67 -3.40 4.02
CA ALA A 141 -3.57 -1.99 4.39
C ALA A 141 -4.95 -1.45 4.77
N LEU A 142 -5.02 -0.75 5.90
CA LEU A 142 -6.15 0.09 6.27
C LEU A 142 -5.85 1.54 5.86
N CYS A 143 -6.75 2.17 5.11
CA CYS A 143 -6.73 3.62 4.92
C CYS A 143 -7.18 4.32 6.21
N VAL A 144 -6.27 5.07 6.82
CA VAL A 144 -6.58 5.94 7.96
C VAL A 144 -7.21 7.21 7.41
N GLN A 145 -8.53 7.32 7.55
CA GLN A 145 -9.35 8.43 7.06
C GLN A 145 -9.76 9.36 8.21
N ASP A 146 -10.30 10.54 7.88
CA ASP A 146 -10.72 11.56 8.85
C ASP A 146 -11.66 10.97 9.93
N GLY A 147 -11.26 11.14 11.20
CA GLY A 147 -12.01 10.67 12.37
C GLY A 147 -11.72 9.24 12.83
N ALA A 148 -10.54 8.69 12.51
CA ALA A 148 -10.19 7.30 12.79
C ALA A 148 -10.09 6.96 14.29
N GLU A 149 -9.80 7.92 15.16
CA GLU A 149 -9.80 7.72 16.62
C GLU A 149 -11.18 7.30 17.13
N LYS A 150 -12.26 7.84 16.54
CA LYS A 150 -13.64 7.51 16.93
C LYS A 150 -14.03 6.10 16.54
N THR A 151 -13.56 5.63 15.39
CA THR A 151 -13.86 4.28 14.87
C THR A 151 -12.90 3.22 15.40
N GLY A 152 -11.72 3.65 15.83
CA GLY A 152 -10.61 2.78 16.22
C GLY A 152 -9.88 2.18 15.02
N ILE A 153 -8.73 1.58 15.32
CA ILE A 153 -7.91 0.81 14.37
C ILE A 153 -7.99 -0.68 14.79
N PRO A 154 -8.20 -1.61 13.85
CA PRO A 154 -8.32 -3.04 14.13
C PRO A 154 -6.94 -3.68 14.36
N TRP A 155 -6.23 -3.23 15.40
CA TRP A 155 -4.85 -3.62 15.69
C TRP A 155 -4.61 -5.13 15.81
N GLY A 156 -5.63 -5.88 16.23
CA GLY A 156 -5.57 -7.33 16.39
C GLY A 156 -5.87 -8.14 15.13
N TRP A 157 -6.14 -7.49 13.99
CA TRP A 157 -6.44 -8.20 12.76
C TRP A 157 -5.17 -8.89 12.22
N PRO A 158 -5.19 -10.22 12.01
CA PRO A 158 -3.97 -11.05 11.96
C PRO A 158 -2.99 -10.69 10.84
N ASN A 159 -3.51 -10.20 9.73
CA ASN A 159 -2.78 -9.83 8.52
C ASN A 159 -2.85 -8.32 8.22
N LEU A 160 -3.19 -7.47 9.20
CA LEU A 160 -2.94 -6.04 9.08
C LEU A 160 -1.41 -5.83 9.02
N ARG A 161 -0.93 -5.23 7.93
CA ARG A 161 0.50 -5.02 7.66
C ARG A 161 0.84 -3.57 7.36
N CYS A 162 -0.14 -2.75 7.02
CA CYS A 162 0.10 -1.36 6.66
C CYS A 162 -1.00 -0.42 7.16
N LEU A 163 -0.61 0.78 7.58
CA LEU A 163 -1.50 1.93 7.67
C LEU A 163 -1.22 2.86 6.49
N PHE A 164 -2.26 3.07 5.68
CA PHE A 164 -2.22 3.98 4.55
C PHE A 164 -2.73 5.34 5.03
N MET A 165 -1.85 6.32 5.19
CA MET A 165 -2.20 7.69 5.58
C MET A 165 -3.02 8.33 4.46
N ALA A 166 -4.34 8.23 4.60
CA ALA A 166 -5.33 8.76 3.69
C ALA A 166 -5.95 10.04 4.29
N GLY A 167 -7.20 10.34 3.96
CA GLY A 167 -7.91 11.49 4.50
C GLY A 167 -7.57 12.81 3.83
N SER A 168 -8.09 13.89 4.40
CA SER A 168 -7.86 15.26 3.95
C SER A 168 -6.40 15.66 4.15
N ASP A 169 -5.98 16.75 3.51
CA ASP A 169 -4.60 17.24 3.67
C ASP A 169 -4.33 17.70 5.10
N ASP A 170 -5.31 18.35 5.74
CA ASP A 170 -5.27 18.79 7.13
C ASP A 170 -5.22 17.59 8.08
N TYR A 171 -6.01 16.55 7.81
CA TYR A 171 -6.03 15.36 8.64
C TYR A 171 -4.72 14.57 8.58
N LYS A 172 -4.08 14.45 7.41
CA LYS A 172 -2.75 13.83 7.29
C LYS A 172 -1.67 14.54 8.11
N GLU A 173 -1.83 15.83 8.38
CA GLU A 173 -0.90 16.64 9.18
C GLU A 173 -1.31 16.76 10.66
N SER A 174 -2.41 16.10 11.06
CA SER A 174 -2.96 16.17 12.42
C SER A 174 -2.14 15.38 13.45
N VAL A 175 -2.31 15.77 14.72
CA VAL A 175 -1.77 15.05 15.87
C VAL A 175 -2.33 13.62 15.96
N GLU A 176 -3.61 13.45 15.64
CA GLU A 176 -4.29 12.15 15.61
C GLU A 176 -3.62 11.18 14.63
N MET A 177 -3.43 11.60 13.37
CA MET A 177 -2.74 10.80 12.36
C MET A 177 -1.32 10.42 12.81
N ALA A 178 -0.58 11.36 13.36
CA ALA A 178 0.78 11.11 13.85
C ALA A 178 0.79 10.10 15.01
N ALA A 179 -0.16 10.18 15.95
CA ALA A 179 -0.27 9.25 17.06
C ALA A 179 -0.60 7.83 16.59
N ILE A 180 -1.57 7.70 15.67
CA ILE A 180 -1.97 6.43 15.05
C ILE A 180 -0.79 5.81 14.30
N CYS A 181 -0.06 6.58 13.49
CA CYS A 181 1.05 6.05 12.71
C CYS A 181 2.23 5.63 13.58
N ARG A 182 2.56 6.39 14.64
CA ARG A 182 3.58 5.97 15.62
C ARG A 182 3.19 4.68 16.32
N GLU A 183 1.91 4.52 16.67
CA GLU A 183 1.42 3.25 17.20
C GLU A 183 1.55 2.10 16.19
N GLY A 184 1.23 2.36 14.92
CA GLY A 184 1.45 1.43 13.83
C GLY A 184 2.91 0.99 13.74
N LYS A 185 3.87 1.92 13.81
CA LYS A 185 5.30 1.60 13.81
C LYS A 185 5.72 0.78 15.02
N ARG A 186 5.24 1.11 16.23
CA ARG A 186 5.51 0.30 17.44
C ARG A 186 5.03 -1.14 17.29
N ARG A 187 4.00 -1.38 16.48
CA ARG A 187 3.45 -2.70 16.14
C ARG A 187 4.11 -3.36 14.91
N GLY A 188 5.12 -2.73 14.32
CA GLY A 188 5.81 -3.24 13.14
C GLY A 188 5.02 -3.11 11.83
N LEU A 189 4.00 -2.24 11.78
CA LEU A 189 3.29 -1.97 10.54
C LEU A 189 4.12 -1.07 9.61
N HIS A 190 3.95 -1.27 8.31
CA HIS A 190 4.40 -0.35 7.27
C HIS A 190 3.51 0.90 7.27
N ILE A 191 4.08 2.09 7.13
CA ILE A 191 3.29 3.33 6.98
C ILE A 191 3.49 3.89 5.58
N HIS A 192 2.39 4.00 4.84
CA HIS A 192 2.38 4.52 3.48
C HIS A 192 1.61 5.84 3.42
N ALA A 193 2.20 6.92 2.89
CA ALA A 193 1.51 8.19 2.72
C ALA A 193 0.99 8.39 1.30
N GLY A 194 -0.33 8.55 1.18
CA GLY A 194 -0.99 8.71 -0.11
C GLY A 194 -0.90 10.11 -0.69
N ARG A 195 -0.90 10.21 -2.03
CA ARG A 195 -1.09 11.46 -2.79
C ARG A 195 -0.07 12.57 -2.52
N VAL A 196 1.19 12.19 -2.31
CA VAL A 196 2.32 13.10 -2.11
C VAL A 196 2.83 13.61 -3.46
N ASN A 197 2.50 14.86 -3.80
CA ASN A 197 2.83 15.46 -5.10
C ASN A 197 3.75 16.69 -5.05
N SER A 198 4.24 17.07 -3.86
CA SER A 198 5.05 18.28 -3.68
C SER A 198 6.31 18.00 -2.87
N ARG A 199 7.37 18.77 -3.15
CA ARG A 199 8.60 18.76 -2.34
C ARG A 199 8.30 19.06 -0.88
N ARG A 200 7.50 20.09 -0.60
CA ARG A 200 7.08 20.47 0.76
C ARG A 200 6.49 19.28 1.53
N ARG A 201 5.62 18.49 0.89
CA ARG A 201 5.01 17.31 1.54
C ARG A 201 6.03 16.19 1.75
N ILE A 202 6.94 15.93 0.81
CA ILE A 202 8.03 14.96 1.02
C ILE A 202 8.89 15.38 2.21
N ASP A 203 9.24 16.65 2.30
CA ASP A 203 10.11 17.19 3.36
C ASP A 203 9.47 17.06 4.73
N TYR A 204 8.18 17.40 4.82
CA TYR A 204 7.37 17.16 6.01
C TYR A 204 7.41 15.69 6.41
N LEU A 205 7.13 14.76 5.49
CA LEU A 205 7.09 13.32 5.78
C LEU A 205 8.47 12.75 6.12
N LEU A 206 9.56 13.26 5.54
CA LEU A 206 10.93 12.88 5.90
C LEU A 206 11.32 13.36 7.30
N GLY A 207 10.68 14.43 7.80
CA GLY A 207 10.81 14.88 9.19
C GLY A 207 10.03 14.01 10.19
N LEU A 208 9.18 13.09 9.71
CA LEU A 208 8.47 12.13 10.55
C LEU A 208 9.28 10.83 10.66
N ASP A 209 9.33 10.28 11.86
CA ASP A 209 10.07 9.08 12.21
C ASP A 209 9.36 7.78 11.81
N PHE A 210 8.19 7.88 11.17
CA PHE A 210 7.30 6.75 10.95
C PHE A 210 6.93 6.47 9.49
N VAL A 211 7.28 7.29 8.50
CA VAL A 211 6.81 7.08 7.12
C VAL A 211 7.79 6.22 6.30
N ASP A 212 7.32 5.09 5.77
CA ASP A 212 8.16 4.13 5.06
C ASP A 212 8.09 4.31 3.53
N SER A 213 6.90 4.63 2.99
CA SER A 213 6.73 4.86 1.56
C SER A 213 5.66 5.90 1.22
N ILE A 214 5.73 6.43 0.00
CA ILE A 214 4.78 7.41 -0.54
C ILE A 214 4.32 7.03 -1.94
N ASP A 215 3.17 7.53 -2.36
CA ASP A 215 2.76 7.56 -3.77
C ASP A 215 2.28 8.96 -4.16
N GLY A 216 2.14 9.20 -5.46
CA GLY A 216 1.62 10.48 -5.95
C GLY A 216 1.25 10.41 -7.42
N THR A 217 0.17 11.11 -7.80
CA THR A 217 -0.24 11.25 -9.19
C THR A 217 0.86 11.84 -10.06
N GLY A 218 1.66 12.78 -9.54
CA GLY A 218 2.81 13.35 -10.22
C GLY A 218 3.88 12.30 -10.56
N PHE A 219 4.21 11.43 -9.60
CA PHE A 219 5.17 10.35 -9.83
C PHE A 219 4.63 9.24 -10.71
N ASP A 220 3.31 9.11 -10.84
CA ASP A 220 2.69 8.09 -11.65
C ASP A 220 2.38 8.58 -13.08
N GLN A 221 1.52 9.57 -13.25
CA GLN A 221 1.07 10.05 -14.57
C GLN A 221 2.16 10.88 -15.28
N TRP A 222 2.96 11.62 -14.51
CA TRP A 222 3.98 12.55 -15.03
C TRP A 222 5.38 12.08 -14.63
N ARG A 223 5.60 10.76 -14.61
CA ARG A 223 6.82 10.12 -14.10
C ARG A 223 8.10 10.62 -14.76
N ASP A 224 8.08 10.82 -16.08
CA ASP A 224 9.24 11.33 -16.84
C ASP A 224 9.60 12.78 -16.47
N THR A 225 8.66 13.53 -15.87
CA THR A 225 8.88 14.89 -15.38
C THR A 225 9.21 14.93 -13.88
N HIS A 226 8.62 14.04 -13.07
CA HIS A 226 8.63 14.20 -11.61
C HIS A 226 9.34 13.11 -10.83
N LEU A 227 9.52 11.91 -11.37
CA LEU A 227 10.07 10.81 -10.58
C LEU A 227 11.54 11.03 -10.22
N GLY A 228 12.34 11.63 -11.11
CA GLY A 228 13.76 11.91 -10.84
C GLY A 228 13.96 12.82 -9.62
N TRP A 229 13.37 14.02 -9.62
CA TRP A 229 13.51 14.92 -8.46
C TRP A 229 12.90 14.33 -7.19
N GLY A 230 11.85 13.50 -7.30
CA GLY A 230 11.28 12.77 -6.18
C GLY A 230 12.29 11.80 -5.57
N LEU A 231 12.93 10.98 -6.40
CA LEU A 231 13.96 10.01 -6.02
C LEU A 231 15.17 10.70 -5.38
N ASP A 232 15.64 11.82 -5.94
CA ASP A 232 16.72 12.60 -5.33
C ASP A 232 16.34 13.11 -3.93
N ARG A 233 15.07 13.53 -3.75
CA ARG A 233 14.63 14.10 -2.47
C ARG A 233 14.51 13.04 -1.39
N VAL A 234 13.93 11.87 -1.70
CA VAL A 234 13.74 10.79 -0.71
C VAL A 234 15.02 10.04 -0.37
N SER A 235 16.05 10.14 -1.21
CA SER A 235 17.39 9.58 -0.97
C SER A 235 18.34 10.53 -0.24
N GLY A 236 17.97 11.81 -0.11
CA GLY A 236 18.84 12.82 0.49
C GLY A 236 20.00 13.27 -0.41
N MET A 237 20.01 12.90 -1.69
CA MET A 237 21.09 13.24 -2.64
C MET A 237 21.27 14.76 -2.87
N HIS A 238 20.30 15.59 -2.45
CA HIS A 238 20.40 17.07 -2.47
C HIS A 238 20.76 17.71 -1.12
N ALA A 239 20.98 16.94 -0.04
CA ALA A 239 21.34 17.51 1.26
C ALA A 239 22.79 18.06 1.33
N HIS A 240 23.61 17.84 0.29
CA HIS A 240 25.04 18.20 0.28
C HIS A 240 25.45 19.37 -0.62
N GLN A 241 24.52 20.11 -1.26
CA GLN A 241 24.87 21.30 -2.07
C GLN A 241 24.53 22.64 -1.42
N GLY A 242 24.43 22.72 -0.08
CA GLY A 242 23.99 23.94 0.58
C GLY A 242 24.55 24.17 1.98
N VAL A 243 25.88 24.16 2.15
CA VAL A 243 26.56 24.95 3.19
C VAL A 243 27.85 25.51 2.58
N LEU A 244 27.72 26.66 1.93
CA LEU A 244 28.82 27.55 1.59
C LEU A 244 28.29 28.98 1.78
N LEU A 245 28.18 29.37 3.05
CA LEU A 245 28.26 30.75 3.53
C LEU A 245 28.93 30.71 4.90
#